data_AF-A0A4V1EBI4-F1
#
_entry.id   AF-A0A4V1EBI4-F1
#
_cell.length_a   1.000
_cell.length_b   1.000
_cell.length_c   1.000
_cell.angle_alpha   90.00
_cell.angle_beta   90.00
_cell.angle_gamma   90.00
#
_symmetry.space_group_name_H-M   'P 1'
#
loop_
_entity.id
_entity.type
_entity.pdbx_description
1 polymer ?
#
loop_
_entity_poly.entity_id
_entity_poly.type
_entity_poly.pdbx_seq_one_letter_code
_entity_poly.pdbx_strand_id
1 'polypeptide(L)'
;MSRAPEHPRFTESPDDAQSKTLRAAGTWTGQQQTRVEVRDFTFTVDEPERIGGRDEGPTPMEYLAGSVGACITVVIDQVAGRRGLALTGISTYSLARQDQRGLAGTADVQPYFHTYRLQVCVGTPETDEQVLRDFAAAVEHSCPAVNLLRDARIDLTVAWSFAAGVEDGAAEAACNTALGYTSPSEDFTEPVITFENADAPAPAVGAEETGARA
;
A
#
# COMPACT_ATOMS: atom_id res chain seq x y z
N MET A 1 13.46 30.37 13.56
CA MET A 1 12.74 29.48 12.61
C MET A 1 12.76 28.10 13.23
N SER A 2 11.59 27.55 13.57
CA SER A 2 11.51 26.21 14.19
C SER A 2 11.91 25.18 13.15
N ARG A 3 12.97 24.40 13.41
CA ARG A 3 13.34 23.26 12.57
C ARG A 3 12.14 22.31 12.56
N ALA A 4 11.79 21.76 11.39
CA ALA A 4 10.79 20.71 11.33
C ALA A 4 11.19 19.58 12.28
N PRO A 5 10.24 18.94 12.98
CA PRO A 5 10.55 17.80 13.83
C PRO A 5 11.28 16.72 13.03
N GLU A 6 12.27 16.08 13.65
CA GLU A 6 13.03 15.00 13.03
C GLU A 6 12.11 13.81 12.72
N HIS A 7 12.23 13.26 11.51
CA HIS A 7 11.40 12.13 11.08
C HIS A 7 12.03 10.80 11.55
N PRO A 8 11.26 9.88 12.17
CA PRO A 8 11.83 8.68 12.78
C PRO A 8 12.40 7.67 11.77
N ARG A 9 12.01 7.74 10.49
CA ARG A 9 12.49 6.84 9.42
C ARG A 9 13.43 7.49 8.41
N PHE A 10 13.56 8.83 8.40
CA PHE A 10 14.33 9.54 7.36
C PHE A 10 15.25 10.55 8.03
N THR A 11 16.55 10.48 7.71
CA THR A 11 17.59 11.28 8.37
C THR A 11 17.76 12.66 7.76
N GLU A 12 17.31 12.86 6.53
CA GLU A 12 17.42 14.11 5.79
C GLU A 12 16.07 14.85 5.74
N SER A 13 16.13 16.19 5.70
CA SER A 13 14.94 17.03 5.52
C SER A 13 14.58 17.13 4.04
N PRO A 14 13.29 17.27 3.69
CA PRO A 14 12.88 17.53 2.31
C PRO A 14 13.53 18.80 1.72
N ASP A 15 13.90 18.74 0.44
CA ASP A 15 14.39 19.89 -0.34
C ASP A 15 13.30 20.34 -1.33
N ASP A 16 12.77 21.53 -1.11
CA ASP A 16 11.75 22.15 -1.97
C ASP A 16 12.25 22.33 -3.42
N ALA A 17 13.55 22.56 -3.64
CA ALA A 17 14.12 22.74 -4.98
C ALA A 17 14.09 21.45 -5.82
N GLN A 18 14.06 20.28 -5.17
CA GLN A 18 13.97 18.96 -5.81
C GLN A 18 12.53 18.42 -5.87
N SER A 19 11.56 19.17 -5.33
CA SER A 19 10.19 18.70 -5.18
C SER A 19 9.37 18.93 -6.44
N LYS A 20 8.51 17.95 -6.78
CA LYS A 20 7.47 18.13 -7.79
C LYS A 20 6.19 18.66 -7.16
N THR A 21 5.51 19.59 -7.83
CA THR A 21 4.17 20.04 -7.42
C THR A 21 3.10 19.14 -8.02
N LEU A 22 2.27 18.54 -7.18
CA LEU A 22 1.09 17.79 -7.60
C LEU A 22 -0.13 18.74 -7.57
N ARG A 23 -0.95 18.71 -8.62
CA ARG A 23 -2.17 19.54 -8.73
C ARG A 23 -3.34 18.65 -9.16
N ALA A 24 -4.43 18.74 -8.42
CA ALA A 24 -5.70 18.12 -8.74
C ALA A 24 -6.81 19.13 -8.45
N ALA A 25 -7.76 19.27 -9.37
CA ALA A 25 -8.94 20.12 -9.20
C ALA A 25 -10.18 19.24 -9.12
N GLY A 26 -11.04 19.47 -8.12
CA GLY A 26 -12.29 18.75 -7.94
C GLY A 26 -13.49 19.68 -8.08
N THR A 27 -14.48 19.27 -8.86
CA THR A 27 -15.78 19.95 -8.96
C THR A 27 -16.86 19.00 -8.49
N TRP A 28 -17.60 19.40 -7.45
CA TRP A 28 -18.80 18.67 -7.02
C TRP A 28 -19.87 18.73 -8.12
N THR A 29 -20.40 17.58 -8.50
CA THR A 29 -21.39 17.46 -9.60
C THR A 29 -22.78 17.08 -9.10
N GLY A 30 -23.00 17.09 -7.78
CA GLY A 30 -24.24 16.64 -7.15
C GLY A 30 -24.11 15.22 -6.58
N GLN A 31 -24.91 14.94 -5.54
CA GLN A 31 -25.07 13.60 -4.96
C GLN A 31 -23.73 12.93 -4.62
N GLN A 32 -22.93 13.56 -3.75
CA GLN A 32 -21.62 13.06 -3.29
C GLN A 32 -20.56 12.77 -4.38
N GLN A 33 -20.86 13.04 -5.66
CA GLN A 33 -19.93 12.83 -6.76
C GLN A 33 -19.06 14.06 -7.03
N THR A 34 -17.79 13.80 -7.35
CA THR A 34 -16.81 14.80 -7.76
C THR A 34 -16.18 14.41 -9.11
N ARG A 35 -16.17 15.35 -10.06
CA ARG A 35 -15.31 15.25 -11.25
C ARG A 35 -13.94 15.80 -10.88
N VAL A 36 -12.90 14.99 -11.06
CA VAL A 36 -11.51 15.36 -10.75
C VAL A 36 -10.71 15.52 -12.03
N GLU A 37 -9.94 16.61 -12.12
CA GLU A 37 -9.05 16.94 -13.24
C GLU A 37 -7.60 16.97 -12.75
N VAL A 38 -6.73 16.21 -13.42
CA VAL A 38 -5.28 16.12 -13.12
C VAL A 38 -4.52 16.13 -14.45
N ARG A 39 -3.77 17.20 -14.73
CA ARG A 39 -3.19 17.44 -16.06
C ARG A 39 -4.29 17.35 -17.13
N ASP A 40 -4.15 16.48 -18.13
CA ASP A 40 -5.14 16.25 -19.19
C ASP A 40 -6.06 15.04 -18.90
N PHE A 41 -6.02 14.51 -17.68
CA PHE A 41 -6.87 13.38 -17.26
C PHE A 41 -8.08 13.87 -16.48
N THR A 42 -9.21 13.21 -16.70
CA THR A 42 -10.44 13.41 -15.94
C THR A 42 -10.94 12.07 -15.43
N PHE A 43 -11.37 12.01 -14.18
CA PHE A 43 -12.01 10.83 -13.61
C PHE A 43 -13.12 11.22 -12.63
N THR A 44 -14.05 10.29 -12.43
CA THR A 44 -15.19 10.45 -11.52
C THR A 44 -14.86 9.78 -10.20
N VAL A 45 -15.04 10.50 -9.11
CA VAL A 45 -15.05 9.97 -7.74
C VAL A 45 -16.48 10.06 -7.23
N ASP A 46 -17.03 8.98 -6.70
CA ASP A 46 -18.44 8.91 -6.31
C ASP A 46 -18.62 8.15 -4.99
N GLU A 47 -19.85 7.96 -4.55
CA GLU A 47 -20.20 7.05 -3.46
C GLU A 47 -21.25 6.04 -3.94
N PRO A 48 -21.37 4.85 -3.32
CA PRO A 48 -22.44 3.91 -3.60
C PRO A 48 -23.82 4.51 -3.41
N GLU A 49 -24.80 4.06 -4.21
CA GLU A 49 -26.20 4.51 -4.12
C GLU A 49 -26.76 4.38 -2.69
N ARG A 50 -26.42 3.31 -1.98
CA ARG A 50 -26.89 3.03 -0.60
C ARG A 50 -26.52 4.09 0.43
N ILE A 51 -25.52 4.94 0.15
CA ILE A 51 -25.14 6.06 1.02
C ILE A 51 -25.36 7.41 0.34
N GLY A 52 -26.04 7.45 -0.81
CA GLY A 52 -26.52 8.67 -1.47
C GLY A 52 -25.63 9.20 -2.59
N GLY A 53 -24.72 8.38 -3.14
CA GLY A 53 -24.02 8.68 -4.39
C GLY A 53 -24.73 8.04 -5.59
N ARG A 54 -24.03 7.92 -6.72
CA ARG A 54 -24.55 7.32 -7.96
C ARG A 54 -23.83 6.05 -8.42
N ASP A 55 -22.80 5.62 -7.69
CA ASP A 55 -21.98 4.44 -8.05
C ASP A 55 -21.39 4.53 -9.49
N GLU A 56 -21.13 5.75 -9.98
CA GLU A 56 -20.56 6.00 -11.32
C GLU A 56 -19.02 6.07 -11.31
N GLY A 57 -18.41 5.84 -10.15
CA GLY A 57 -16.97 5.78 -9.94
C GLY A 57 -16.64 5.27 -8.54
N PRO A 58 -15.39 4.81 -8.30
CA PRO A 58 -14.95 4.40 -6.98
C PRO A 58 -15.08 5.52 -5.94
N THR A 59 -15.18 5.11 -4.68
CA THR A 59 -15.10 6.03 -3.54
C THR A 59 -13.74 6.72 -3.45
N PRO A 60 -13.65 7.91 -2.81
CA PRO A 60 -12.36 8.54 -2.56
C PRO A 60 -11.38 7.60 -1.84
N MET A 61 -11.90 6.79 -0.91
CA MET A 61 -11.09 5.85 -0.13
C MET A 61 -10.70 4.61 -0.92
N GLU A 62 -11.53 4.12 -1.85
CA GLU A 62 -11.14 3.06 -2.79
C GLU A 62 -10.09 3.55 -3.79
N TYR A 63 -10.21 4.78 -4.30
CA TYR A 63 -9.15 5.40 -5.09
C TYR A 63 -7.84 5.49 -4.31
N LEU A 64 -7.89 5.88 -3.04
CA LEU A 64 -6.70 5.90 -2.18
C LEU A 64 -6.11 4.49 -2.03
N ALA A 65 -6.94 3.47 -1.75
CA ALA A 65 -6.49 2.08 -1.62
C ALA A 65 -5.86 1.54 -2.91
N GLY A 66 -6.46 1.80 -4.08
CA GLY A 66 -5.89 1.44 -5.37
C GLY A 66 -4.61 2.21 -5.69
N SER A 67 -4.53 3.49 -5.31
CA SER A 67 -3.36 4.33 -5.56
C SER A 67 -2.11 3.86 -4.79
N VAL A 68 -2.27 3.21 -3.63
CA VAL A 68 -1.16 2.61 -2.87
C VAL A 68 -0.55 1.45 -3.66
N GLY A 69 -1.39 0.56 -4.20
CA GLY A 69 -0.96 -0.53 -5.08
C GLY A 69 -0.26 0.00 -6.35
N ALA A 70 -0.86 1.00 -7.01
CA ALA A 70 -0.24 1.63 -8.17
C ALA A 70 1.11 2.31 -7.83
N CYS A 71 1.20 2.97 -6.68
CA CYS A 71 2.42 3.64 -6.25
C CYS A 71 3.56 2.64 -6.00
N ILE A 72 3.28 1.51 -5.33
CA ILE A 72 4.34 0.51 -5.10
C ILE A 72 4.78 -0.15 -6.41
N THR A 73 3.86 -0.41 -7.35
CA THR A 73 4.18 -0.95 -8.68
C THR A 73 5.18 -0.06 -9.44
N VAL A 74 4.97 1.27 -9.43
CA VAL A 74 5.93 2.22 -10.03
C VAL A 74 7.30 2.14 -9.34
N VAL A 75 7.32 2.00 -8.02
CA VAL A 75 8.58 1.95 -7.26
C VAL A 75 9.32 0.63 -7.50
N ILE A 76 8.60 -0.50 -7.59
CA ILE A 76 9.16 -1.82 -7.97
C ILE A 76 9.87 -1.71 -9.31
N ASP A 77 9.20 -1.20 -10.34
CA ASP A 77 9.76 -1.02 -11.68
C ASP A 77 11.03 -0.14 -11.66
N GLN A 78 10.96 1.00 -10.97
CA GLN A 78 12.09 1.92 -10.85
C GLN A 78 13.28 1.34 -10.08
N VAL A 79 13.05 0.63 -8.96
CA VAL A 79 14.13 0.00 -8.18
C VAL A 79 14.72 -1.16 -8.96
N ALA A 80 13.90 -1.94 -9.67
CA ALA A 80 14.36 -3.07 -10.49
C ALA A 80 15.27 -2.58 -11.60
N GLY A 81 14.87 -1.51 -12.31
CA GLY A 81 15.70 -0.86 -13.32
C GLY A 81 17.05 -0.35 -12.78
N ARG A 82 17.07 0.22 -11.57
CA ARG A 82 18.33 0.66 -10.92
C ARG A 82 19.24 -0.49 -10.50
N ARG A 83 18.68 -1.65 -10.18
CA ARG A 83 19.42 -2.83 -9.68
C ARG A 83 19.71 -3.88 -10.77
N GLY A 84 19.14 -3.72 -11.96
CA GLY A 84 19.24 -4.72 -13.03
C GLY A 84 18.45 -6.00 -12.74
N LEU A 85 17.43 -5.94 -11.87
CA LEU A 85 16.55 -7.08 -11.59
C LEU A 85 15.54 -7.23 -12.74
N ALA A 86 15.52 -8.38 -13.41
CA ALA A 86 14.56 -8.64 -14.47
C ALA A 86 13.17 -8.90 -13.88
N LEU A 87 12.14 -8.25 -14.42
CA LEU A 87 10.74 -8.44 -14.03
C LEU A 87 9.98 -9.16 -15.15
N THR A 88 9.15 -10.12 -14.79
CA THR A 88 8.23 -10.83 -15.69
C THR A 88 6.77 -10.47 -15.45
N GLY A 89 6.45 -9.87 -14.29
CA GLY A 89 5.10 -9.39 -13.96
C GLY A 89 5.05 -8.74 -12.58
N ILE A 90 4.03 -7.93 -12.35
CA ILE A 90 3.72 -7.36 -11.03
C ILE A 90 2.20 -7.44 -10.84
N SER A 91 1.75 -8.00 -9.72
CA SER A 91 0.35 -8.00 -9.30
C SER A 91 0.26 -7.45 -7.89
N THR A 92 -0.72 -6.59 -7.63
CA THR A 92 -0.93 -5.98 -6.31
C THR A 92 -2.38 -6.07 -5.90
N TYR A 93 -2.64 -6.32 -4.63
CA TYR A 93 -3.98 -6.33 -4.06
C TYR A 93 -4.01 -5.60 -2.73
N SER A 94 -4.98 -4.69 -2.59
CA SER A 94 -5.14 -3.82 -1.43
C SER A 94 -6.38 -4.23 -0.65
N LEU A 95 -6.18 -4.62 0.61
CA LEU A 95 -7.27 -4.93 1.54
C LEU A 95 -7.21 -3.97 2.72
N ALA A 96 -8.13 -3.01 2.77
CA ALA A 96 -8.17 -1.96 3.78
C ALA A 96 -9.48 -2.00 4.57
N ARG A 97 -9.44 -1.58 5.84
CA ARG A 97 -10.63 -1.43 6.68
C ARG A 97 -10.69 -0.03 7.28
N GLN A 98 -11.89 0.53 7.33
CA GLN A 98 -12.20 1.85 7.85
C GLN A 98 -13.45 1.76 8.73
N ASP A 99 -13.47 2.51 9.84
CA ASP A 99 -14.64 2.63 10.68
C ASP A 99 -15.53 3.80 10.21
N GLN A 100 -16.68 3.47 9.62
CA GLN A 100 -17.61 4.46 9.09
C GLN A 100 -18.20 5.39 10.15
N ARG A 101 -18.14 5.02 11.45
CA ARG A 101 -18.63 5.87 12.54
C ARG A 101 -17.85 7.17 12.66
N GLY A 102 -16.56 7.14 12.33
CA GLY A 102 -15.69 8.32 12.34
C GLY A 102 -16.17 9.36 11.32
N LEU A 103 -16.40 8.93 10.06
CA LEU A 103 -16.96 9.79 9.03
C LEU A 103 -18.38 10.26 9.36
N ALA A 104 -19.21 9.38 9.91
CA ALA A 104 -20.58 9.69 10.30
C ALA A 104 -20.67 10.61 11.54
N GLY A 105 -19.57 10.91 12.23
CA GLY A 105 -19.55 11.71 13.45
C GLY A 105 -20.28 11.05 14.64
N THR A 106 -20.43 9.72 14.60
CA THR A 106 -21.14 8.95 15.65
C THR A 106 -20.21 8.34 16.68
N ALA A 107 -18.90 8.35 16.43
CA ALA A 107 -17.85 8.00 17.37
C ALA A 107 -16.57 8.80 17.07
N ASP A 108 -15.81 9.15 18.11
CA ASP A 108 -14.48 9.76 18.00
C ASP A 108 -13.43 8.66 17.78
N VAL A 109 -13.40 8.12 16.56
CA VAL A 109 -12.48 7.07 16.11
C VAL A 109 -11.72 7.55 14.90
N GLN A 110 -10.59 6.91 14.61
CA GLN A 110 -9.81 7.14 13.40
C GLN A 110 -10.69 7.01 12.14
N PRO A 111 -10.89 8.10 11.36
CA PRO A 111 -11.86 8.10 10.26
C PRO A 111 -11.29 7.59 8.94
N TYR A 112 -10.04 7.12 8.91
CA TYR A 112 -9.32 6.57 7.75
C TYR A 112 -9.01 5.08 7.96
N PHE A 113 -8.12 4.50 7.14
CA PHE A 113 -7.76 3.09 7.28
C PHE A 113 -7.19 2.82 8.67
N HIS A 114 -7.72 1.84 9.40
CA HIS A 114 -7.14 1.39 10.67
C HIS A 114 -6.38 0.07 10.52
N THR A 115 -6.72 -0.74 9.51
CA THR A 115 -5.92 -1.88 9.05
C THR A 115 -5.73 -1.81 7.55
N TYR A 116 -4.56 -2.19 7.06
CA TYR A 116 -4.24 -2.25 5.65
C TYR A 116 -3.30 -3.42 5.35
N ARG A 117 -3.70 -4.31 4.45
CA ARG A 117 -2.83 -5.34 3.88
C ARG A 117 -2.60 -5.04 2.41
N LEU A 118 -1.34 -4.87 2.04
CA LEU A 118 -0.89 -4.77 0.66
C LEU A 118 -0.21 -6.09 0.28
N GLN A 119 -0.88 -6.92 -0.51
CA GLN A 119 -0.26 -8.11 -1.09
C GLN A 119 0.41 -7.73 -2.42
N VAL A 120 1.67 -8.11 -2.58
CA VAL A 120 2.49 -7.84 -3.74
C VAL A 120 3.07 -9.15 -4.25
N CYS A 121 2.79 -9.48 -5.51
CA CYS A 121 3.39 -10.58 -6.22
C CYS A 121 4.31 -10.04 -7.31
N VAL A 122 5.57 -10.46 -7.31
CA VAL A 122 6.58 -10.04 -8.29
C VAL A 122 7.08 -11.26 -9.07
N GLY A 123 6.96 -11.19 -10.38
CA GLY A 123 7.51 -12.15 -11.31
C GLY A 123 8.97 -11.79 -11.62
N THR A 124 9.90 -12.72 -11.44
CA THR A 124 11.33 -12.55 -11.76
C THR A 124 12.02 -13.91 -11.91
N PRO A 125 13.02 -14.05 -12.80
CA PRO A 125 13.86 -15.25 -12.84
C PRO A 125 14.87 -15.32 -11.68
N GLU A 126 15.03 -14.26 -10.89
CA GLU A 126 15.90 -14.26 -9.71
C GLU A 126 15.34 -15.21 -8.63
N THR A 127 16.23 -15.97 -8.01
CA THR A 127 15.88 -16.97 -6.98
C THR A 127 16.65 -16.78 -5.68
N ASP A 128 17.66 -15.90 -5.64
CA ASP A 128 18.39 -15.61 -4.41
C ASP A 128 17.50 -14.86 -3.41
N GLU A 129 17.14 -15.53 -2.32
CA GLU A 129 16.24 -14.99 -1.30
C GLU A 129 16.74 -13.68 -0.68
N GLN A 130 18.06 -13.52 -0.49
CA GLN A 130 18.61 -12.32 0.13
C GLN A 130 18.51 -11.13 -0.84
N VAL A 131 18.81 -11.35 -2.13
CA VAL A 131 18.63 -10.33 -3.17
C VAL A 131 17.16 -9.87 -3.23
N LEU A 132 16.22 -10.81 -3.18
CA LEU A 132 14.79 -10.51 -3.22
C LEU A 132 14.30 -9.76 -1.98
N ARG A 133 14.80 -10.12 -0.78
CA ARG A 133 14.51 -9.41 0.48
C ARG A 133 15.07 -8.00 0.47
N ASP A 134 16.33 -7.83 0.08
CA ASP A 134 16.98 -6.52 0.00
C ASP A 134 16.34 -5.63 -1.07
N PHE A 135 15.82 -6.24 -2.14
CA PHE A 135 15.02 -5.56 -3.15
C PHE A 135 13.69 -5.04 -2.57
N ALA A 136 12.91 -5.91 -1.95
CA ALA A 136 11.64 -5.55 -1.33
C ALA A 136 11.81 -4.47 -0.25
N ALA A 137 12.85 -4.57 0.58
CA ALA A 137 13.14 -3.58 1.61
C ALA A 137 13.41 -2.19 1.01
N ALA A 138 14.22 -2.11 -0.05
CA ALA A 138 14.47 -0.83 -0.72
C ALA A 138 13.25 -0.26 -1.44
N VAL A 139 12.37 -1.11 -1.96
CA VAL A 139 11.08 -0.68 -2.52
C VAL A 139 10.20 -0.09 -1.43
N GLU A 140 9.99 -0.79 -0.31
CA GLU A 140 9.19 -0.29 0.81
C GLU A 140 9.76 1.02 1.36
N HIS A 141 11.08 1.10 1.53
CA HIS A 141 11.75 2.30 2.02
C HIS A 141 11.53 3.51 1.09
N SER A 142 11.51 3.26 -0.22
CA SER A 142 11.38 4.32 -1.24
C SER A 142 9.93 4.70 -1.55
N CYS A 143 8.95 3.84 -1.24
CA CYS A 143 7.57 4.01 -1.69
C CYS A 143 6.83 5.11 -0.90
N PRO A 144 6.40 6.22 -1.54
CA PRO A 144 5.71 7.30 -0.84
C PRO A 144 4.41 6.85 -0.15
N ALA A 145 3.58 6.06 -0.84
CA ALA A 145 2.28 5.65 -0.32
C ALA A 145 2.41 4.71 0.89
N VAL A 146 3.33 3.72 0.83
CA VAL A 146 3.61 2.83 1.97
C VAL A 146 4.11 3.62 3.17
N ASN A 147 5.05 4.55 2.97
CA ASN A 147 5.57 5.35 4.09
C ASN A 147 4.52 6.32 4.66
N LEU A 148 3.61 6.85 3.84
CA LEU A 148 2.47 7.63 4.33
C LEU A 148 1.55 6.79 5.22
N LEU A 149 1.25 5.55 4.83
CA LEU A 149 0.46 4.62 5.66
C LEU A 149 1.20 4.26 6.96
N ARG A 150 2.53 4.07 6.92
CA ARG A 150 3.35 3.85 8.12
C ARG A 150 3.29 5.05 9.07
N ASP A 151 3.38 6.27 8.55
CA ASP A 151 3.31 7.50 9.36
C ASP A 151 1.91 7.74 9.94
N ALA A 152 0.86 7.28 9.26
CA ALA A 152 -0.51 7.25 9.80
C ALA A 152 -0.69 6.24 10.95
N ARG A 153 0.34 5.45 11.30
CA ARG A 153 0.39 4.51 12.43
C ARG A 153 -0.76 3.49 12.46
N ILE A 154 -1.12 3.00 11.28
CA ILE A 154 -2.15 1.98 11.09
C ILE A 154 -1.55 0.58 11.27
N ASP A 155 -2.39 -0.43 11.43
CA ASP A 155 -1.96 -1.82 11.31
C ASP A 155 -1.70 -2.15 9.82
N LEU A 156 -0.45 -1.93 9.38
CA LEU A 156 -0.01 -2.12 8.00
C LEU A 156 0.79 -3.41 7.86
N THR A 157 0.37 -4.26 6.94
CA THR A 157 1.15 -5.40 6.45
C THR A 157 1.44 -5.23 4.97
N VAL A 158 2.71 -5.23 4.57
CA VAL A 158 3.12 -5.38 3.17
C VAL A 158 3.61 -6.81 2.98
N ALA A 159 2.85 -7.64 2.28
CA ALA A 159 3.17 -9.04 2.06
C ALA A 159 3.72 -9.25 0.64
N TRP A 160 4.87 -9.90 0.55
CA TRP A 160 5.61 -10.13 -0.68
C TRP A 160 5.58 -11.60 -1.05
N SER A 161 5.39 -11.89 -2.33
CA SER A 161 5.61 -13.21 -2.91
C SER A 161 6.37 -13.05 -4.23
N PHE A 162 7.47 -13.79 -4.39
CA PHE A 162 8.25 -13.79 -5.62
C PHE A 162 8.12 -15.12 -6.33
N ALA A 163 7.93 -15.12 -7.64
CA ALA A 163 7.80 -16.33 -8.46
C ALA A 163 8.42 -16.09 -9.84
N ALA A 164 8.63 -17.16 -10.63
CA ALA A 164 9.16 -17.04 -11.99
C ALA A 164 8.24 -16.22 -12.93
N GLY A 165 6.93 -16.30 -12.70
CA GLY A 165 5.89 -15.56 -13.40
C GLY A 165 4.77 -15.15 -12.45
N VAL A 166 4.05 -14.09 -12.82
CA VAL A 166 2.91 -13.57 -12.07
C VAL A 166 1.81 -13.24 -13.06
N GLU A 167 0.62 -13.80 -12.84
CA GLU A 167 -0.58 -13.54 -13.63
C GLU A 167 -1.49 -12.50 -12.98
N ASP A 168 -2.47 -12.02 -13.74
CA ASP A 168 -3.50 -11.13 -13.24
C ASP A 168 -4.27 -11.78 -12.08
N GLY A 169 -4.53 -11.01 -11.03
CA GLY A 169 -5.20 -11.52 -9.82
C GLY A 169 -4.34 -12.37 -8.87
N ALA A 170 -3.08 -12.70 -9.21
CA ALA A 170 -2.21 -13.51 -8.35
C ALA A 170 -2.06 -12.94 -6.92
N ALA A 171 -1.96 -11.62 -6.77
CA ALA A 171 -1.89 -11.00 -5.44
C ALA A 171 -3.20 -11.09 -4.66
N GLU A 172 -4.36 -11.02 -5.31
CA GLU A 172 -5.64 -11.27 -4.64
C GLU A 172 -5.72 -12.72 -4.18
N ALA A 173 -5.34 -13.66 -5.06
CA ALA A 173 -5.35 -15.07 -4.76
C ALA A 173 -4.44 -15.44 -3.58
N ALA A 174 -3.21 -14.90 -3.57
CA ALA A 174 -2.25 -15.09 -2.48
C ALA A 174 -2.76 -14.48 -1.16
N CYS A 175 -3.36 -13.29 -1.22
CA CYS A 175 -3.94 -12.63 -0.04
C CYS A 175 -5.07 -13.47 0.56
N ASN A 176 -6.00 -13.93 -0.28
CA ASN A 176 -7.13 -14.76 0.13
C ASN A 176 -6.67 -16.08 0.74
N THR A 177 -5.72 -16.78 0.11
CA THR A 177 -5.11 -18.00 0.67
C THR A 177 -4.48 -17.75 2.03
N ALA A 178 -3.69 -16.68 2.17
CA ALA A 178 -3.04 -16.32 3.44
C ALA A 178 -4.05 -16.03 4.56
N LEU A 179 -5.25 -15.54 4.21
CA LEU A 179 -6.33 -15.24 5.15
C LEU A 179 -7.37 -16.37 5.29
N GLY A 180 -7.18 -17.50 4.60
CA GLY A 180 -8.10 -18.63 4.64
C GLY A 180 -9.40 -18.43 3.86
N TYR A 181 -9.47 -17.46 2.95
CA TYR A 181 -10.59 -17.26 2.02
C TYR A 181 -10.46 -18.16 0.80
N THR A 182 -11.61 -18.57 0.24
CA THR A 182 -11.64 -19.32 -1.01
C THR A 182 -11.33 -18.39 -2.18
N SER A 183 -10.26 -18.66 -2.92
CA SER A 183 -9.92 -17.93 -4.15
C SER A 183 -10.61 -18.53 -5.36
N PRO A 184 -11.09 -17.71 -6.32
CA PRO A 184 -11.68 -18.19 -7.56
C PRO A 184 -10.66 -18.71 -8.58
N SER A 185 -9.36 -18.41 -8.43
CA SER A 185 -8.30 -18.86 -9.34
C SER A 185 -7.39 -19.90 -8.67
N GLU A 186 -7.22 -21.05 -9.32
CA GLU A 186 -6.30 -22.13 -8.90
C GLU A 186 -4.89 -21.97 -9.49
N ASP A 187 -4.70 -21.06 -10.46
CA ASP A 187 -3.46 -20.89 -11.22
C ASP A 187 -2.46 -19.95 -10.51
N PHE A 188 -2.04 -20.32 -9.31
CA PHE A 188 -0.96 -19.65 -8.60
C PHE A 188 0.36 -20.40 -8.84
N THR A 189 1.32 -19.77 -9.51
CA THR A 189 2.69 -20.30 -9.57
C THR A 189 3.28 -20.29 -8.16
N GLU A 190 3.80 -21.43 -7.69
CA GLU A 190 4.39 -21.51 -6.36
C GLU A 190 5.50 -20.45 -6.19
N PRO A 191 5.46 -19.66 -5.11
CA PRO A 191 6.42 -18.62 -4.89
C PRO A 191 7.74 -19.24 -4.45
N VAL A 192 8.84 -18.72 -5.00
CA VAL A 192 10.21 -18.97 -4.53
C VAL A 192 10.34 -18.57 -3.07
N ILE A 193 9.77 -17.43 -2.70
CA ILE A 193 9.80 -16.91 -1.33
C ILE A 193 8.57 -16.06 -1.05
N THR A 194 8.06 -16.13 0.18
CA THR A 194 7.04 -15.21 0.71
C THR A 194 7.46 -14.68 2.07
N PHE A 195 7.24 -13.39 2.33
CA PHE A 195 7.54 -12.73 3.60
C PHE A 195 6.76 -11.43 3.75
N GLU A 196 6.78 -10.83 4.94
CA GLU A 196 6.05 -9.59 5.23
C GLU A 196 6.98 -8.50 5.74
N ASN A 197 6.64 -7.25 5.44
CA ASN A 197 7.25 -6.03 5.96
C ASN A 197 8.79 -6.00 5.83
N ALA A 198 9.25 -5.97 4.58
CA ALA A 198 10.66 -6.08 4.21
C ALA A 198 11.55 -4.99 4.83
N ASP A 199 11.01 -3.77 5.02
CA ASP A 199 11.71 -2.62 5.62
C ASP A 199 11.17 -2.27 7.02
N ALA A 200 10.48 -3.22 7.68
CA ALA A 200 10.20 -3.06 9.09
C ALA A 200 11.48 -3.34 9.91
N PRO A 201 11.75 -2.55 10.96
CA PRO A 201 12.79 -2.92 11.91
C PRO A 201 12.48 -4.31 12.46
N ALA A 202 13.50 -5.16 12.58
CA ALA A 202 13.34 -6.49 13.18
C ALA A 202 12.58 -6.38 14.51
N PRO A 203 11.66 -7.32 14.82
CA PRO A 203 10.96 -7.28 16.09
C PRO A 203 12.00 -7.20 17.21
N ALA A 204 11.80 -6.26 18.13
CA ALA A 204 12.68 -6.10 19.27
C ALA A 204 12.78 -7.45 20.00
N VAL A 205 13.97 -8.04 19.99
CA VAL A 205 14.23 -9.30 20.68
C VAL A 205 14.02 -9.06 22.18
N GLY A 206 12.95 -9.62 22.73
CA GLY A 206 12.73 -9.86 24.16
C GLY A 206 12.90 -8.65 25.08
N ALA A 207 11.82 -7.89 25.31
CA ALA A 207 11.60 -7.40 26.66
C ALA A 207 11.22 -8.63 27.50
N GLU A 208 12.22 -9.32 28.06
CA GLU A 208 12.01 -10.31 29.11
C GLU A 208 11.12 -9.67 30.18
N GLU A 209 9.95 -10.30 30.43
CA GLU A 209 9.13 -10.08 31.62
C GLU A 209 9.99 -10.41 32.85
N THR A 210 10.81 -9.46 33.27
CA THR A 210 11.50 -9.49 34.55
C THR A 210 10.51 -9.03 35.61
N GLY A 211 9.69 -10.00 36.04
CA GLY A 211 9.26 -10.27 37.41
C GLY A 211 8.65 -9.15 38.25
N ALA A 212 7.51 -9.44 38.87
CA ALA A 212 7.53 -9.86 40.28
C ALA A 212 6.14 -10.32 40.73
N ARG A 213 6.11 -11.55 41.25
CA ARG A 213 5.14 -11.97 42.26
C ARG A 213 5.39 -11.14 43.53
N ALA A 214 4.33 -10.58 44.09
CA ALA A 214 4.09 -10.44 45.52
C ALA A 214 2.58 -10.36 45.75
#